data_AF-A0A8S3D7L6-F1
#
_entry.id   AF-A0A8S3D7L6-F1
#
_cell.length_a   1.000
_cell.length_b   1.000
_cell.length_c   1.000
_cell.angle_alpha   90.00
_cell.angle_beta   90.00
_cell.angle_gamma   90.00
#
_symmetry.space_group_name_H-M   'P 1'
#
loop_
_entity.id
_entity.type
_entity.pdbx_description
1 polymer ?
#
loop_
_entity_poly.entity_id
_entity_poly.type
_entity_poly.pdbx_seq_one_letter_code
_entity_poly.pdbx_strand_id
1 'polypeptide(L)' 'MRNLPKNDTSRAANDEVDLFKSVIRGLKFKYRPDRFENPALQTLWRNIEATALNKGEPDEFIDLTVPSIENQN' A
#
# COMPACT_ATOMS: atom_id res chain seq x y z
N MET A 1 19.96 20.04 -4.48
CA MET A 1 18.69 19.56 -5.08
C MET A 1 19.03 18.67 -6.26
N ARG A 2 18.37 17.52 -6.44
CA ARG A 2 18.58 16.67 -7.62
C ARG A 2 17.78 17.25 -8.79
N ASN A 3 18.44 17.53 -9.91
CA ASN A 3 17.78 17.95 -11.15
C ASN A 3 17.27 16.73 -11.91
N LEU A 4 15.99 16.74 -12.29
CA LEU A 4 15.36 15.71 -13.10
C LEU A 4 15.32 16.14 -14.58
N PRO A 5 15.50 15.20 -15.53
CA PRO A 5 15.35 15.50 -16.95
C PRO A 5 13.90 15.90 -17.26
N LYS A 6 13.73 16.91 -18.12
CA LYS A 6 12.42 17.33 -18.61
C LYS A 6 12.08 16.56 -19.88
N ASN A 7 10.96 15.85 -19.85
CA ASN A 7 10.37 15.23 -21.03
C ASN A 7 9.22 16.09 -21.53
N ASP A 8 8.92 16.04 -22.83
CA ASP A 8 7.72 16.65 -23.38
C ASP A 8 6.47 15.98 -22.79
N THR A 9 5.56 16.80 -22.24
CA THR A 9 4.31 16.35 -21.66
C THR A 9 3.14 16.88 -22.48
N SER A 10 2.41 15.98 -23.14
CA SER A 10 1.12 16.31 -23.75
C SER A 10 0.02 16.28 -22.68
N ARG A 11 -0.96 17.18 -22.81
CA ARG A 11 -2.14 17.19 -21.94
C ARG A 11 -3.14 16.14 -22.41
N ALA A 12 -3.66 15.33 -21.49
CA ALA A 12 -4.74 14.38 -21.74
C ALA A 12 -6.05 15.08 -22.16
N ALA A 13 -6.89 14.39 -22.90
CA ALA A 13 -8.20 14.90 -23.30
C ALA A 13 -9.12 15.06 -22.07
N ASN A 14 -10.11 15.95 -22.16
CA ASN A 14 -11.00 16.21 -21.03
C ASN A 14 -11.82 14.96 -20.64
N ASP A 15 -12.24 14.16 -21.62
CA ASP A 15 -13.01 12.92 -21.39
C ASP A 15 -12.20 11.88 -20.63
N GLU A 16 -10.90 11.72 -20.97
CA GLU A 16 -9.98 10.85 -20.25
C GLU A 16 -9.81 11.32 -18.80
N VAL A 17 -9.66 12.63 -18.60
CA VAL A 17 -9.54 13.23 -17.27
C VAL A 17 -10.79 12.96 -16.43
N ASP A 18 -11.98 13.08 -17.01
CA ASP A 18 -13.24 12.85 -16.28
C ASP A 18 -13.47 11.37 -15.97
N LEU A 19 -13.07 10.47 -16.85
CA LEU A 19 -13.04 9.03 -16.58
C LEU A 19 -12.11 8.71 -15.39
N PHE A 20 -10.89 9.24 -15.37
CA PHE A 20 -9.97 8.97 -14.26
C PHE A 20 -10.43 9.61 -12.95
N LYS A 21 -11.16 10.74 -12.98
CA LYS A 21 -11.79 11.30 -11.77
C LYS A 21 -12.82 10.34 -11.15
N SER A 22 -13.59 9.61 -11.96
CA SER A 22 -14.56 8.64 -11.43
C SER A 22 -13.85 7.44 -10.80
N VAL A 23 -12.81 6.91 -11.45
CA VAL A 23 -11.96 5.82 -10.93
C VAL A 23 -11.32 6.21 -9.60
N ILE A 24 -10.70 7.40 -9.52
CA ILE A 24 -10.06 7.88 -8.28
C ILE A 24 -11.08 8.01 -7.14
N ARG A 25 -12.33 8.41 -7.43
CA ARG A 25 -13.38 8.48 -6.42
C ARG A 25 -13.78 7.10 -5.90
N GLY A 26 -13.82 6.08 -6.76
CA GLY A 26 -14.07 4.70 -6.37
C GLY A 26 -12.97 4.11 -5.47
N LEU A 27 -11.71 4.46 -5.74
CA LEU A 27 -10.54 3.98 -4.98
C LEU A 27 -10.20 4.82 -3.73
N LYS A 28 -10.95 5.90 -3.49
CA LYS A 28 -10.64 6.84 -2.40
C LYS A 28 -11.04 6.26 -1.04
N PHE A 29 -10.09 6.16 -0.13
CA PHE A 29 -10.33 5.82 1.27
C PHE A 29 -9.80 6.91 2.22
N LYS A 30 -10.29 6.90 3.47
CA LYS A 30 -9.79 7.81 4.51
C LYS A 30 -8.44 7.32 5.01
N TYR A 31 -7.37 8.00 4.59
CA TYR A 31 -6.02 7.69 5.04
C TYR A 31 -5.86 7.90 6.56
N ARG A 32 -5.17 6.96 7.18
CA ARG A 32 -4.82 6.97 8.60
C ARG A 32 -3.43 6.34 8.74
N PRO A 33 -2.45 7.06 9.32
CA PRO A 33 -1.06 6.58 9.36
C PRO A 33 -0.89 5.35 10.26
N ASP A 34 -1.77 5.18 11.26
CA ASP A 34 -1.76 4.07 12.20
C ASP A 34 -2.36 2.77 11.64
N ARG A 35 -2.90 2.80 10.41
CA ARG A 35 -3.50 1.61 9.76
C ARG A 35 -2.50 0.75 9.02
N PHE A 36 -1.24 1.17 8.94
CA PHE A 36 -0.18 0.47 8.23
C PHE A 36 0.97 0.20 9.17
N GLU A 37 1.41 -1.06 9.18
CA GLU A 37 2.59 -1.49 9.91
C GLU A 37 3.64 -1.95 8.91
N ASN A 38 4.91 -1.91 9.30
CA ASN A 38 6.00 -2.39 8.44
C ASN A 38 6.02 -3.93 8.46
N PRO A 39 5.74 -4.62 7.34
CA PRO A 39 5.67 -6.08 7.31
C PRO A 39 6.99 -6.75 7.70
N ALA A 40 8.13 -6.18 7.30
CA ALA A 40 9.45 -6.74 7.64
C ALA A 40 9.71 -6.69 9.15
N LEU A 41 9.31 -5.61 9.82
CA LEU A 41 9.41 -5.52 11.28
C LEU A 41 8.41 -6.46 11.96
N GLN A 42 7.18 -6.53 11.45
CA GLN A 42 6.15 -7.42 11.98
C GLN A 42 6.55 -8.90 11.87
N THR A 43 7.17 -9.33 10.78
CA THR A 43 7.75 -10.67 10.62
C THR A 43 8.90 -10.90 11.60
N LEU A 44 9.84 -9.97 11.71
CA LEU A 44 11.00 -10.10 12.59
C LEU A 44 10.58 -10.33 14.04
N TRP A 45 9.71 -9.48 14.58
CA TRP A 45 9.30 -9.56 15.98
C TRP A 45 8.49 -10.82 16.29
N ARG A 46 7.64 -11.27 15.37
CA ARG A 46 6.92 -12.55 15.53
C ARG A 46 7.83 -13.76 15.50
N ASN A 47 8.88 -13.75 14.68
CA ASN A 47 9.87 -14.82 14.68
C ASN A 47 10.62 -14.89 16.02
N ILE A 48 11.00 -13.72 16.57
CA ILE A 48 11.66 -13.61 17.88
C ILE A 48 10.72 -14.13 18.97
N GLU A 49 9.45 -13.72 18.95
CA GLU A 49 8.44 -14.15 19.92
C GLU A 49 8.20 -15.66 19.87
N ALA A 50 8.06 -16.24 18.66
CA ALA A 50 7.90 -17.69 18.49
C ALA A 50 9.10 -18.46 19.07
N THR A 51 10.30 -17.98 18.81
CA THR A 51 11.53 -18.55 19.38
C THR A 51 11.54 -18.46 20.90
N ALA A 52 11.18 -17.30 21.47
CA ALA A 52 11.17 -17.09 22.91
C ALA A 52 10.11 -17.95 23.64
N LEU A 53 8.99 -18.24 22.97
CA LEU A 53 7.89 -19.03 23.51
C LEU A 53 7.96 -20.52 23.15
N ASN A 54 9.03 -20.97 22.47
CA ASN A 54 9.15 -22.34 21.92
C ASN A 54 7.94 -22.76 21.06
N LYS A 55 7.38 -21.81 20.29
CA LYS A 55 6.38 -22.13 19.25
C LYS A 55 7.07 -22.74 18.04
N GLY A 56 6.40 -23.66 17.35
CA GLY A 56 6.91 -24.26 16.11
C GLY A 56 6.93 -23.30 14.91
N GLU A 57 6.07 -22.28 14.94
CA GLU A 57 5.93 -21.28 13.88
C GLU A 57 5.52 -19.91 14.47
N PRO A 58 5.85 -18.80 13.78
CA PRO A 58 5.36 -17.47 14.13
C PRO A 58 3.88 -17.32 13.83
N ASP A 59 3.21 -16.47 14.61
CA ASP A 59 1.79 -16.16 14.38
C ASP A 59 1.59 -15.49 13.01
N GLU A 60 0.52 -15.83 12.29
CA GLU A 60 0.23 -15.20 11.00
C GLU A 60 -0.22 -13.73 11.16
N PHE A 61 0.02 -12.92 10.13
CA PHE A 61 -0.50 -11.56 10.05
C PHE A 61 -0.78 -11.14 8.61
N ILE A 62 -1.66 -10.15 8.46
CA ILE A 62 -2.06 -9.62 7.16
C ILE A 62 -1.19 -8.42 6.82
N ASP A 63 -0.55 -8.46 5.66
CA ASP A 63 0.18 -7.31 5.12
C ASP A 63 -0.80 -6.28 4.53
N LEU A 64 -1.06 -5.22 5.30
CA LEU A 64 -1.94 -4.12 4.89
C LEU A 64 -1.27 -3.14 3.91
N THR A 65 0.01 -3.31 3.58
CA THR A 65 0.71 -2.49 2.58
C THR A 65 0.44 -2.97 1.15
N VAL A 66 -0.08 -4.19 1.00
CA VAL A 66 -0.48 -4.75 -0.30
C VAL A 66 -1.90 -4.26 -0.66
N PRO A 67 -2.14 -3.80 -1.91
CA PRO A 67 -3.47 -3.42 -2.36
C PRO A 67 -4.45 -4.59 -2.27
N SER A 68 -5.63 -4.35 -1.70
CA SER A 68 -6.69 -5.35 -1.66
C SER A 68 -7.45 -5.37 -2.99
N ILE A 69 -7.31 -6.46 -3.75
CA ILE A 69 -7.99 -6.67 -5.04
C ILE A 69 -9.51 -6.68 -4.86
N GLU A 70 -10.00 -7.28 -3.77
CA GLU A 70 -11.44 -7.36 -3.46
C GLU A 70 -12.07 -6.00 -3.20
N ASN A 71 -11.28 -5.02 -2.74
CA ASN A 71 -11.75 -3.67 -2.44
C ASN A 71 -11.49 -2.68 -3.60
N GLN A 72 -11.03 -3.17 -4.76
CA GLN A 72 -10.94 -2.39 -5.99
C GLN A 72 -12.26 -2.52 -6.75
N ASN A 73 -13.18 -1.58 -6.53
CA ASN A 73 -14.42 -1.44 -7.31
C ASN A 73 -14.16 -0.90 -8.72
#